data_AF-A0A023FCP5-F1
#
_entry.id   AF-A0A023FCP5-F1
#
_cell.length_a   1.000
_cell.length_b   1.000
_cell.length_c   1.000
_cell.angle_alpha   90.00
_cell.angle_beta   90.00
_cell.angle_gamma   90.00
#
_symmetry.space_group_name_H-M   'P 1'
#
loop_
_entity.id
_entity.type
_entity.pdbx_description
1 polymer ?
#
loop_
_entity_poly.entity_id
_entity_poly.type
_entity_poly.pdbx_seq_one_letter_code
_entity_poly.pdbx_strand_id
1 'polypeptide(L)'
;MCFHWYTWPDGCICSMAKTHSSLMFCLLALALVRFAQAKCTNGNTFLGMKELSEKDKQKLLDSHNKFRENTAAGKAPAPKGENGREQRQPPAANMIELTWDDYAAKQAYQWANTCEWKHNEPTDKDGTRMGQNLAVKKSSRKTDVNKTFDKWTHSMVKGWFDEAKLYKYGSGFSRSTAHYTQVVWANTTQVGCGYSY
;
A
#
# COMPACT_ATOMS: atom_id res chain seq x y z
N MET A 1 -10.16 7.14 -3.00
CA MET A 1 -9.23 6.08 -3.43
C MET A 1 -7.87 6.37 -2.88
N CYS A 2 -7.45 5.57 -1.91
CA CYS A 2 -6.15 5.69 -1.29
C CYS A 2 -5.62 4.29 -1.08
N PHE A 3 -4.58 3.94 -1.82
CA PHE A 3 -3.70 2.87 -1.41
C PHE A 3 -2.86 3.38 -0.24
N HIS A 4 -2.36 2.53 0.63
CA HIS A 4 -1.39 2.93 1.65
C HIS A 4 -0.40 1.80 1.82
N TRP A 5 0.76 2.14 2.36
CA TRP A 5 1.80 1.19 2.64
C TRP A 5 2.69 1.70 3.75
N TYR A 6 3.01 0.83 4.70
CA TYR A 6 3.78 1.09 5.90
C TYR A 6 5.08 0.30 5.96
N THR A 7 6.14 0.95 6.41
CA THR A 7 7.51 0.44 6.34
C THR A 7 8.25 0.63 7.64
N TRP A 8 9.11 -0.33 8.00
CA TRP A 8 9.76 -0.42 9.29
C TRP A 8 11.28 -0.23 9.16
N PRO A 9 11.98 0.13 10.24
CA PRO A 9 13.37 -0.25 10.47
C PRO A 9 13.42 -1.21 11.67
N ASP A 10 13.86 -2.46 11.43
CA ASP A 10 14.24 -3.53 12.37
C ASP A 10 13.80 -3.44 13.85
N GLY A 11 12.98 -4.42 14.28
CA GLY A 11 12.68 -4.71 15.69
C GLY A 11 12.53 -6.22 15.92
N CYS A 12 13.29 -6.75 16.87
CA CYS A 12 13.45 -8.18 17.16
C CYS A 12 12.13 -8.91 17.51
N ILE A 13 12.02 -10.13 17.01
CA ILE A 13 10.96 -11.11 17.33
C ILE A 13 11.11 -11.55 18.79
N CYS A 14 10.08 -11.36 19.61
CA CYS A 14 9.91 -12.12 20.85
C CYS A 14 8.57 -12.86 20.84
N SER A 15 8.68 -14.16 21.15
CA SER A 15 7.65 -15.19 21.01
C SER A 15 6.60 -15.18 22.13
N MET A 16 5.53 -15.92 21.84
CA MET A 16 4.24 -16.08 22.47
C MET A 16 4.18 -16.35 23.98
N ALA A 17 3.03 -16.03 24.58
CA ALA A 17 2.44 -16.83 25.66
C ALA A 17 0.92 -17.03 25.43
N LYS A 18 0.49 -18.30 25.44
CA LYS A 18 -0.91 -18.75 25.51
C LYS A 18 -1.32 -18.89 26.98
N THR A 19 -2.57 -18.56 27.32
CA THR A 19 -3.32 -19.20 28.43
C THR A 19 -4.82 -19.29 28.12
N HIS A 20 -5.46 -20.32 28.68
CA HIS A 20 -6.73 -20.95 28.30
C HIS A 20 -8.02 -20.32 28.87
N SER A 21 -9.11 -20.51 28.09
CA SER A 21 -10.48 -20.97 28.46
C SER A 21 -11.37 -20.17 29.45
N SER A 22 -12.58 -19.80 29.00
CA SER A 22 -13.86 -20.29 29.57
C SER A 22 -15.07 -19.88 28.70
N LEU A 23 -16.00 -20.82 28.52
CA LEU A 23 -17.30 -20.65 27.87
C LEU A 23 -18.22 -19.71 28.68
N MET A 24 -18.92 -18.79 28.01
CA MET A 24 -20.30 -18.42 28.36
C MET A 24 -21.06 -17.88 27.14
N PHE A 25 -22.22 -18.48 26.90
CA PHE A 25 -23.31 -18.00 26.03
C PHE A 25 -23.82 -16.64 26.51
N CYS A 26 -24.23 -15.75 25.59
CA CYS A 26 -25.64 -15.32 25.43
C CYS A 26 -25.76 -13.97 24.68
N LEU A 27 -26.85 -13.85 23.93
CA LEU A 27 -27.43 -12.67 23.30
C LEU A 27 -26.82 -12.24 21.95
N LEU A 28 -27.42 -12.77 20.88
CA LEU A 28 -27.51 -12.12 19.57
C LEU A 28 -28.16 -10.74 19.73
N ALA A 29 -27.34 -9.74 20.05
CA ALA A 29 -27.66 -8.38 19.70
C ALA A 29 -27.40 -8.25 18.19
N LEU A 30 -28.47 -8.34 17.38
CA LEU A 30 -28.48 -7.71 16.05
C LEU A 30 -28.41 -6.19 16.28
N ALA A 31 -27.23 -5.72 16.66
CA ALA A 31 -26.88 -4.32 16.51
C ALA A 31 -26.88 -4.08 15.02
N LEU A 32 -27.96 -3.47 14.51
CA LEU A 32 -27.91 -2.74 13.27
C LEU A 32 -26.94 -1.58 13.50
N VAL A 33 -25.64 -1.87 13.41
CA VAL A 33 -24.61 -0.87 13.23
C VAL A 33 -24.99 -0.21 11.91
N ARG A 34 -25.67 0.94 12.01
CA ARG A 34 -25.81 1.85 10.89
C ARG A 34 -24.39 2.29 10.55
N PHE A 35 -23.74 1.55 9.66
CA PHE A 35 -22.54 2.03 9.01
C PHE A 35 -22.97 3.30 8.30
N ALA A 36 -22.62 4.45 8.85
CA ALA A 36 -22.74 5.71 8.15
C ALA A 36 -21.95 5.52 6.85
N GLN A 37 -22.65 5.37 5.74
CA GLN A 37 -22.06 5.17 4.44
C GLN A 37 -21.18 6.40 4.18
N ALA A 38 -19.87 6.20 4.13
CA ALA A 38 -18.95 7.31 4.02
C ALA A 38 -19.31 8.12 2.76
N LYS A 39 -19.61 9.40 2.95
CA LYS A 39 -19.79 10.33 1.83
C LYS A 39 -18.44 10.95 1.55
N CYS A 40 -17.95 10.82 0.32
CA CYS A 40 -16.78 11.57 -0.07
C CYS A 40 -17.08 13.07 0.04
N THR A 41 -16.23 13.81 0.76
CA THR A 41 -16.41 15.25 1.02
C THR A 41 -16.26 16.12 -0.23
N ASN A 42 -15.84 15.53 -1.36
CA ASN A 42 -15.52 16.21 -2.62
C ASN A 42 -16.58 16.02 -3.72
N GLY A 43 -17.80 15.61 -3.37
CA GLY A 43 -18.93 15.47 -4.31
C GLY A 43 -18.88 14.25 -5.23
N ASN A 44 -17.82 13.41 -5.16
CA ASN A 44 -17.78 12.14 -5.87
C ASN A 44 -18.69 11.11 -5.19
N THR A 45 -19.31 10.23 -5.97
CA THR A 45 -20.08 9.11 -5.44
C THR A 45 -19.13 8.06 -4.89
N PHE A 46 -19.25 7.77 -3.59
CA PHE A 46 -18.61 6.62 -2.96
C PHE A 46 -19.39 5.35 -3.28
N LEU A 47 -18.78 4.42 -4.01
CA LEU A 47 -19.38 3.13 -4.37
C LEU A 47 -19.03 2.04 -3.36
N GLY A 48 -17.98 2.22 -2.58
CA GLY A 48 -17.75 1.45 -1.37
C GLY A 48 -16.29 1.13 -1.10
N MET A 49 -16.10 0.35 -0.05
CA MET A 49 -14.81 -0.21 0.34
C MET A 49 -14.61 -1.59 -0.27
N LYS A 50 -13.37 -1.92 -0.63
CA LYS A 50 -12.99 -3.29 -0.99
C LYS A 50 -12.59 -4.04 0.27
N GLU A 51 -13.31 -5.11 0.56
CA GLU A 51 -12.82 -6.16 1.46
C GLU A 51 -11.79 -7.00 0.69
N LEU A 52 -10.54 -6.96 1.14
CA LEU A 52 -9.45 -7.69 0.49
C LEU A 52 -9.48 -9.15 0.91
N SER A 53 -9.74 -10.04 -0.06
CA SER A 53 -9.52 -11.48 0.13
C SER A 53 -8.03 -11.79 0.23
N GLU A 54 -7.66 -12.97 0.74
CA GLU A 54 -6.26 -13.42 0.76
C GLU A 54 -5.61 -13.39 -0.63
N LYS A 55 -6.38 -13.71 -1.68
CA LYS A 55 -5.92 -13.59 -3.07
C LYS A 55 -5.62 -12.14 -3.45
N ASP A 56 -6.42 -11.19 -2.98
CA ASP A 56 -6.22 -9.77 -3.27
C ASP A 56 -5.00 -9.22 -2.52
N LYS A 57 -4.81 -9.63 -1.26
CA LYS A 57 -3.60 -9.33 -0.48
C LYS A 57 -2.34 -9.89 -1.16
N GLN A 58 -2.38 -11.14 -1.61
CA GLN A 58 -1.25 -11.78 -2.28
C GLN A 58 -0.91 -11.08 -3.61
N LYS A 59 -1.90 -10.75 -4.45
CA LYS A 59 -1.66 -9.98 -5.69
C LYS A 59 -0.91 -8.66 -5.43
N LEU A 60 -1.25 -7.97 -4.35
CA LEU A 60 -0.61 -6.72 -3.95
C LEU A 60 0.80 -6.93 -3.45
N LEU A 61 0.99 -7.92 -2.58
CA LEU A 61 2.28 -8.30 -2.04
C LEU A 61 3.24 -8.72 -3.16
N ASP A 62 2.79 -9.62 -4.05
CA ASP A 62 3.55 -10.10 -5.21
C ASP A 62 3.97 -8.94 -6.12
N SER A 63 3.08 -7.96 -6.34
CA SER A 63 3.40 -6.79 -7.17
C SER A 63 4.55 -5.98 -6.55
N HIS A 64 4.53 -5.74 -5.24
CA HIS A 64 5.60 -5.02 -4.55
C HIS A 64 6.91 -5.82 -4.58
N ASN A 65 6.85 -7.10 -4.20
CA ASN A 65 8.02 -7.98 -4.16
C ASN A 65 8.63 -8.14 -5.55
N LYS A 66 7.82 -8.21 -6.62
CA LYS A 66 8.34 -8.25 -7.99
C LYS A 66 9.10 -7.00 -8.37
N PHE A 67 8.63 -5.83 -7.96
CA PHE A 67 9.31 -4.55 -8.23
C PHE A 67 10.58 -4.36 -7.40
N ARG A 68 10.58 -4.85 -6.16
CA ARG A 68 11.77 -4.91 -5.31
C ARG A 68 12.82 -5.86 -5.89
N GLU A 69 12.41 -7.06 -6.34
CA GLU A 69 13.26 -8.03 -7.04
C GLU A 69 13.87 -7.42 -8.31
N ASN A 70 13.04 -6.78 -9.16
CA ASN A 70 13.53 -6.13 -10.38
C ASN A 70 14.56 -5.04 -10.06
N THR A 71 14.35 -4.25 -9.00
CA THR A 71 15.31 -3.23 -8.58
C THR A 71 16.59 -3.86 -8.05
N ALA A 72 16.46 -4.89 -7.20
CA ALA A 72 17.60 -5.62 -6.67
C ALA A 72 18.47 -6.23 -7.76
N ALA A 73 17.87 -6.68 -8.86
CA ALA A 73 18.57 -7.20 -10.02
C ALA A 73 19.14 -6.12 -10.98
N GLY A 74 18.99 -4.83 -10.66
CA GLY A 74 19.41 -3.73 -11.56
C GLY A 74 18.55 -3.59 -12.82
N LYS A 75 17.32 -4.14 -12.81
CA LYS A 75 16.37 -4.20 -13.93
C LYS A 75 15.21 -3.21 -13.78
N ALA A 76 15.25 -2.32 -12.79
CA ALA A 76 14.26 -1.25 -12.68
C ALA A 76 14.33 -0.32 -13.91
N PRO A 77 13.20 0.30 -14.30
CA PRO A 77 13.22 1.38 -15.27
C PRO A 77 14.19 2.50 -14.86
N ALA A 78 14.72 3.21 -15.84
CA ALA A 78 15.77 4.19 -15.63
C ALA A 78 15.50 5.46 -16.43
N PRO A 79 15.89 6.65 -15.92
CA PRO A 79 15.89 7.85 -16.73
C PRO A 79 16.92 7.72 -17.86
N LYS A 80 16.66 8.41 -18.96
CA LYS A 80 17.65 8.59 -20.02
C LYS A 80 18.49 9.83 -19.72
N GLY A 81 19.81 9.71 -19.82
CA GLY A 81 20.70 10.86 -19.82
C GLY A 81 20.60 11.65 -21.12
N GLU A 82 21.27 12.80 -21.18
CA GLU A 82 21.34 13.66 -22.38
C GLU A 82 21.88 12.91 -23.62
N ASN A 83 22.79 11.96 -23.39
CA ASN A 83 23.34 11.08 -24.44
C ASN A 83 22.39 9.94 -24.86
N GLY A 84 21.14 9.94 -24.37
CA GLY A 84 20.12 8.93 -24.66
C GLY A 84 20.32 7.58 -23.95
N ARG A 85 21.40 7.39 -23.18
CA ARG A 85 21.68 6.15 -22.45
C ARG A 85 20.90 6.09 -21.16
N GLU A 86 20.43 4.89 -20.80
CA GLU A 86 19.76 4.65 -19.52
C GLU A 86 20.75 4.80 -18.35
N GLN A 87 20.38 5.62 -17.37
CA GLN A 87 21.09 5.71 -16.09
C GLN A 87 20.47 4.68 -15.13
N ARG A 88 20.89 3.41 -15.29
CA ARG A 88 20.31 2.30 -14.53
C ARG A 88 20.46 2.48 -13.03
N GLN A 89 19.43 2.04 -12.31
CA GLN A 89 19.52 1.87 -10.86
C GLN A 89 20.50 0.74 -10.56
N PRO A 90 21.39 0.89 -9.56
CA PRO A 90 22.31 -0.18 -9.19
C PRO A 90 21.56 -1.37 -8.60
N PRO A 91 22.12 -2.60 -8.70
CA PRO A 91 21.60 -3.74 -7.97
C PRO A 91 21.68 -3.49 -6.46
N ALA A 92 20.73 -4.06 -5.71
CA ALA A 92 20.67 -3.92 -4.26
C ALA A 92 21.23 -5.18 -3.59
N ALA A 93 22.11 -4.98 -2.60
CA ALA A 93 22.74 -6.09 -1.87
C ALA A 93 21.83 -6.72 -0.80
N ASN A 94 20.87 -5.96 -0.27
CA ASN A 94 20.05 -6.34 0.88
C ASN A 94 18.56 -6.00 0.71
N MET A 95 18.04 -6.09 -0.51
CA MET A 95 16.60 -5.90 -0.75
C MET A 95 15.82 -7.10 -0.21
N ILE A 96 15.09 -6.89 0.89
CA ILE A 96 14.29 -7.95 1.50
C ILE A 96 12.93 -8.10 0.82
N GLU A 97 12.41 -9.32 0.82
CA GLU A 97 11.03 -9.61 0.46
C GLU A 97 10.08 -9.07 1.55
N LEU A 98 9.01 -8.40 1.13
CA LEU A 98 7.99 -7.91 2.06
C LEU A 98 7.07 -9.03 2.48
N THR A 99 6.55 -8.92 3.71
CA THR A 99 5.38 -9.68 4.18
C THR A 99 4.15 -8.80 4.28
N TRP A 100 2.96 -9.42 4.34
CA TRP A 100 1.72 -8.68 4.54
C TRP A 100 1.51 -8.36 6.02
N ASP A 101 1.04 -7.15 6.34
CA ASP A 101 0.64 -6.72 7.68
C ASP A 101 -0.84 -6.30 7.69
N ASP A 102 -1.66 -7.00 8.48
CA ASP A 102 -3.10 -6.73 8.58
C ASP A 102 -3.44 -5.48 9.40
N TYR A 103 -2.58 -5.07 10.34
CA TYR A 103 -2.77 -3.83 11.11
C TYR A 103 -2.57 -2.61 10.20
N ALA A 104 -1.54 -2.66 9.38
CA ALA A 104 -1.26 -1.75 8.30
C ALA A 104 -2.43 -1.68 7.32
N ALA A 105 -2.92 -2.83 6.84
CA ALA A 105 -4.05 -2.89 5.93
C ALA A 105 -5.33 -2.30 6.53
N LYS A 106 -5.58 -2.54 7.83
CA LYS A 106 -6.73 -1.97 8.54
C LYS A 106 -6.67 -0.44 8.59
N GLN A 107 -5.52 0.14 8.93
CA GLN A 107 -5.37 1.59 8.91
C GLN A 107 -5.50 2.17 7.51
N ALA A 108 -4.92 1.48 6.52
CA ALA A 108 -5.04 1.86 5.12
C ALA A 108 -6.50 1.87 4.65
N TYR A 109 -7.28 0.86 5.05
CA TYR A 109 -8.70 0.73 4.78
C TYR A 109 -9.48 1.88 5.42
N GLN A 110 -9.24 2.17 6.71
CA GLN A 110 -9.90 3.26 7.43
C GLN A 110 -9.63 4.62 6.78
N TRP A 111 -8.40 4.91 6.37
CA TRP A 111 -8.09 6.16 5.70
C TRP A 111 -8.72 6.24 4.30
N ALA A 112 -8.70 5.15 3.53
CA ALA A 112 -9.33 5.10 2.22
C ALA A 112 -10.85 5.35 2.27
N ASN A 113 -11.50 5.00 3.40
CA ASN A 113 -12.92 5.26 3.66
C ASN A 113 -13.24 6.74 3.88
N THR A 114 -12.26 7.61 4.11
CA THR A 114 -12.50 9.07 4.25
C THR A 114 -12.71 9.77 2.90
N CYS A 115 -12.31 9.13 1.80
CA CYS A 115 -12.17 9.73 0.47
C CYS A 115 -11.28 10.98 0.39
N GLU A 116 -10.40 11.23 1.36
CA GLU A 116 -9.51 12.38 1.33
C GLU A 116 -8.24 12.10 0.50
N TRP A 117 -7.96 12.96 -0.48
CA TRP A 117 -6.73 12.88 -1.27
C TRP A 117 -5.60 13.66 -0.60
N LYS A 118 -5.15 13.15 0.55
CA LYS A 118 -3.99 13.66 1.29
C LYS A 118 -3.38 12.54 2.13
N HIS A 119 -2.10 12.69 2.45
CA HIS A 119 -1.44 11.81 3.40
C HIS A 119 -1.98 12.07 4.81
N ASN A 120 -2.07 11.03 5.63
CA ASN A 120 -2.20 11.14 7.08
C ASN A 120 -0.86 10.82 7.76
N GLU A 121 -0.88 10.68 9.08
CA GLU A 121 0.29 10.31 9.90
C GLU A 121 0.06 8.96 10.60
N PRO A 122 0.08 7.86 9.85
CA PRO A 122 -0.20 6.54 10.40
C PRO A 122 0.98 6.01 11.20
N THR A 123 0.67 5.32 12.29
CA THR A 123 1.65 4.74 13.21
C THR A 123 1.40 3.26 13.40
N ASP A 124 2.44 2.48 13.63
CA ASP A 124 2.29 1.06 13.91
C ASP A 124 1.68 0.79 15.31
N LYS A 125 1.67 -0.47 15.75
CA LYS A 125 1.16 -0.88 17.07
C LYS A 125 1.94 -0.26 18.24
N ASP A 126 3.18 0.14 18.02
CA ASP A 126 4.12 0.68 19.00
C ASP A 126 4.21 2.23 18.91
N GLY A 127 3.47 2.84 17.99
CA GLY A 127 3.44 4.29 17.78
C GLY A 127 4.51 4.82 16.82
N THR A 128 5.29 3.96 16.15
CA THR A 128 6.31 4.42 15.19
C THR A 128 5.65 4.85 13.90
N ARG A 129 6.10 5.98 13.33
CA ARG A 129 5.61 6.47 12.03
C ARG A 129 5.87 5.45 10.94
N MET A 130 4.84 5.23 10.12
CA MET A 130 4.92 4.36 8.97
C MET A 130 4.92 5.17 7.66
N GLY A 131 5.55 4.65 6.60
CA GLY A 131 5.56 5.24 5.25
C GLY A 131 4.17 5.41 4.63
N GLN A 132 4.04 5.95 3.41
CA GLN A 132 2.73 5.96 2.73
C GLN A 132 2.81 6.28 1.25
N ASN A 133 2.17 5.47 0.41
CA ASN A 133 1.94 5.77 -1.01
C ASN A 133 0.45 5.85 -1.32
N LEU A 134 -0.01 6.91 -2.00
CA LEU A 134 -1.41 7.09 -2.42
C LEU A 134 -1.55 6.95 -3.95
N ALA A 135 -2.69 6.45 -4.42
CA ALA A 135 -3.06 6.48 -5.85
C ALA A 135 -4.54 6.79 -6.03
N VAL A 136 -4.85 7.57 -7.06
CA VAL A 136 -6.22 7.91 -7.46
C VAL A 136 -6.39 7.76 -8.97
N LYS A 137 -7.56 7.27 -9.37
CA LYS A 137 -8.10 7.19 -10.71
C LYS A 137 -9.58 7.51 -10.60
N LYS A 138 -10.12 8.19 -11.60
CA LYS A 138 -11.52 8.59 -11.64
C LYS A 138 -12.13 8.05 -12.93
N SER A 139 -13.39 7.66 -12.88
CA SER A 139 -14.14 7.27 -14.07
C SER A 139 -15.61 7.64 -13.92
N SER A 140 -16.25 8.02 -15.02
CA SER A 140 -17.70 8.21 -15.11
C SER A 140 -18.45 6.92 -15.46
N ARG A 141 -17.75 5.82 -15.75
CA ARG A 141 -18.39 4.55 -16.11
C ARG A 141 -19.04 3.91 -14.87
N LYS A 142 -20.28 3.47 -15.02
CA LYS A 142 -20.96 2.65 -14.01
C LYS A 142 -20.19 1.34 -13.81
N THR A 143 -19.78 1.08 -12.58
CA THR A 143 -18.97 -0.09 -12.19
C THR A 143 -19.09 -0.28 -10.68
N ASP A 144 -18.33 -1.23 -10.12
CA ASP A 144 -18.31 -1.54 -8.70
C ASP A 144 -16.87 -1.62 -8.18
N VAL A 145 -16.74 -1.64 -6.86
CA VAL A 145 -15.44 -1.64 -6.18
C VAL A 145 -14.58 -2.87 -6.51
N ASN A 146 -15.19 -4.03 -6.76
CA ASN A 146 -14.44 -5.25 -7.07
C ASN A 146 -13.88 -5.20 -8.50
N LYS A 147 -14.71 -4.82 -9.47
CA LYS A 147 -14.28 -4.69 -10.88
C LYS A 147 -13.18 -3.64 -11.04
N THR A 148 -13.27 -2.53 -10.32
CA THR A 148 -12.27 -1.45 -10.39
C THR A 148 -10.97 -1.81 -9.69
N PHE A 149 -11.06 -2.50 -8.55
CA PHE A 149 -9.89 -3.09 -7.88
C PHE A 149 -9.13 -4.01 -8.85
N ASP A 150 -9.78 -5.04 -9.40
CA ASP A 150 -9.10 -5.99 -10.29
C ASP A 150 -8.52 -5.30 -11.55
N LYS A 151 -9.21 -4.29 -12.07
CA LYS A 151 -8.77 -3.57 -13.27
C LYS A 151 -7.58 -2.65 -13.02
N TRP A 152 -7.53 -1.95 -11.89
CA TRP A 152 -6.61 -0.82 -11.74
C TRP A 152 -5.48 -1.04 -10.75
N THR A 153 -5.66 -1.92 -9.77
CA THR A 153 -4.73 -2.08 -8.66
C THR A 153 -3.30 -2.32 -9.12
N HIS A 154 -3.07 -3.29 -10.02
CA HIS A 154 -1.74 -3.54 -10.58
C HIS A 154 -1.14 -2.30 -11.26
N SER A 155 -1.94 -1.58 -12.05
CA SER A 155 -1.48 -0.37 -12.75
C SER A 155 -1.16 0.80 -11.80
N MET A 156 -1.77 0.83 -10.60
CA MET A 156 -1.47 1.85 -9.59
C MET A 156 -0.13 1.57 -8.92
N VAL A 157 0.11 0.33 -8.47
CA VAL A 157 1.40 -0.07 -7.90
C VAL A 157 2.52 0.11 -8.94
N LYS A 158 2.27 -0.32 -10.18
CA LYS A 158 3.19 -0.10 -11.29
C LYS A 158 3.43 1.39 -11.56
N GLY A 159 2.42 2.23 -11.38
CA GLY A 159 2.54 3.68 -11.54
C GLY A 159 3.58 4.28 -10.59
N TRP A 160 3.56 3.89 -9.32
CA TRP A 160 4.60 4.28 -8.37
C TRP A 160 5.97 3.74 -8.75
N PHE A 161 6.04 2.47 -9.13
CA PHE A 161 7.31 1.87 -9.54
C PHE A 161 7.91 2.54 -10.79
N ASP A 162 7.07 2.91 -11.75
CA ASP A 162 7.49 3.55 -13.01
C ASP A 162 8.07 4.96 -12.79
N GLU A 163 7.90 5.58 -11.61
CA GLU A 163 8.64 6.80 -11.24
C GLU A 163 10.16 6.58 -11.20
N ALA A 164 10.63 5.32 -11.19
CA ALA A 164 12.04 4.97 -11.42
C ALA A 164 12.61 5.59 -12.70
N LYS A 165 11.76 5.84 -13.72
CA LYS A 165 12.13 6.52 -14.98
C LYS A 165 12.51 7.99 -14.78
N LEU A 166 12.22 8.56 -13.62
CA LEU A 166 12.53 9.93 -13.23
C LEU A 166 13.56 10.00 -12.09
N TYR A 167 13.89 8.85 -11.48
CA TYR A 167 14.77 8.80 -10.32
C TYR A 167 16.22 8.60 -10.72
N LYS A 168 17.11 9.44 -10.19
CA LYS A 168 18.56 9.27 -10.32
C LYS A 168 19.09 8.71 -9.02
N TYR A 169 19.77 7.56 -9.07
CA TYR A 169 20.35 6.95 -7.88
C TYR A 169 21.21 7.95 -7.08
N GLY A 170 21.00 7.99 -5.77
CA GLY A 170 21.68 8.91 -4.85
C GLY A 170 21.10 10.32 -4.81
N SER A 171 20.07 10.65 -5.59
CA SER A 171 19.36 11.93 -5.45
C SER A 171 18.52 11.96 -4.17
N GLY A 172 18.37 13.14 -3.59
CA GLY A 172 17.48 13.38 -2.44
C GLY A 172 16.00 13.22 -2.77
N PHE A 173 15.15 13.60 -1.81
CA PHE A 173 13.71 13.53 -1.94
C PHE A 173 13.19 14.39 -3.11
N SER A 174 12.29 13.82 -3.90
CA SER A 174 11.49 14.52 -4.89
C SER A 174 10.07 13.98 -4.88
N ARG A 175 9.09 14.88 -5.00
CA ARG A 175 7.67 14.51 -5.14
C ARG A 175 7.40 13.63 -6.35
N SER A 176 8.22 13.72 -7.40
CA SER A 176 8.05 12.94 -8.64
C SER A 176 8.58 11.49 -8.55
N THR A 177 9.30 11.16 -7.48
CA THR A 177 9.94 9.85 -7.28
C THR A 177 9.73 9.29 -5.88
N ALA A 178 8.94 9.99 -5.05
CA ALA A 178 8.70 9.62 -3.66
C ALA A 178 8.02 8.26 -3.56
N HIS A 179 7.10 7.94 -4.49
CA HIS A 179 6.43 6.65 -4.43
C HIS A 179 7.36 5.52 -4.85
N TYR A 180 8.17 5.71 -5.90
CA TYR A 180 9.18 4.71 -6.29
C TYR A 180 10.17 4.44 -5.16
N THR A 181 10.76 5.49 -4.59
CA THR A 181 11.75 5.34 -3.51
C THR A 181 11.16 4.63 -2.31
N GLN A 182 9.89 4.90 -1.98
CA GLN A 182 9.19 4.11 -1.00
C GLN A 182 9.10 2.63 -1.44
N VAL A 183 8.70 2.31 -2.70
CA VAL A 183 8.56 0.93 -3.29
C VAL A 183 9.80 0.08 -3.10
N VAL A 184 10.95 0.71 -3.21
CA VAL A 184 12.24 0.02 -3.17
C VAL A 184 13.03 0.34 -1.91
N TRP A 185 12.38 0.84 -0.86
CA TRP A 185 13.08 1.20 0.37
C TRP A 185 13.55 -0.05 1.11
N ALA A 186 14.86 -0.26 1.20
CA ALA A 186 15.47 -1.52 1.66
C ALA A 186 14.97 -1.94 3.05
N ASN A 187 14.94 -0.99 3.99
CA ASN A 187 14.56 -1.28 5.39
C ASN A 187 13.09 -1.68 5.53
N THR A 188 12.25 -1.37 4.55
CA THR A 188 10.86 -1.80 4.60
C THR A 188 10.73 -3.32 4.62
N THR A 189 10.07 -3.84 5.65
CA THR A 189 9.84 -5.28 5.85
C THR A 189 8.41 -5.73 5.56
N GLN A 190 7.42 -4.85 5.67
CA GLN A 190 6.01 -5.23 5.61
C GLN A 190 5.21 -4.30 4.69
N VAL A 191 4.01 -4.73 4.28
CA VAL A 191 3.05 -3.90 3.54
C VAL A 191 1.61 -4.28 3.87
N GLY A 192 0.73 -3.29 3.95
CA GLY A 192 -0.70 -3.50 4.09
C GLY A 192 -1.47 -2.37 3.43
N CYS A 193 -2.53 -2.71 2.71
CA CYS A 193 -3.19 -1.79 1.78
C CYS A 193 -4.69 -1.70 2.00
N GLY A 194 -5.28 -0.59 1.56
CA GLY A 194 -6.72 -0.36 1.54
C GLY A 194 -7.14 0.10 0.14
N TYR A 195 -8.41 -0.13 -0.21
CA TYR A 195 -8.96 0.34 -1.47
C TYR A 195 -10.42 0.76 -1.30
N SER A 196 -10.72 1.91 -1.89
CA SER A 196 -12.06 2.46 -1.98
C SER A 196 -12.30 3.00 -3.38
N TYR A 197 -13.54 2.90 -3.84
CA TYR A 197 -13.98 3.46 -5.11
C TYR A 197 -15.23 4.31 -4.92
#